data_AF-A0A6M5J4E9-F1
#
_entry.id   AF-A0A6M5J4E9-F1
#
_cell.length_a   1.000
_cell.length_b   1.000
_cell.length_c   1.000
_cell.angle_alpha   90.00
_cell.angle_beta   90.00
_cell.angle_gamma   90.00
#
_symmetry.space_group_name_H-M   'P 1'
#
loop_
_entity.id
_entity.type
_entity.pdbx_description
1 polymer ?
#
loop_
_entity_poly.entity_id
_entity_poly.type
_entity_poly.pdbx_seq_one_letter_code
_entity_poly.pdbx_strand_id
1 'polypeptide(L)'
;MASDESNTTSPTGAVAERVSPRAAGWIAVGVAVVIAVGGGVLLAHPPWSITGAVVLVGASILLPVGAVWMLRRSWSEPWPPDLTPSVQKQLRWLRVGRIASAVMLVGVIALAIYAVARQNWWQLAWAGVLGAMGLSNLSVNRATLRRLLESRAATDGE
;
A
#
# COMPACT_ATOMS: atom_id res chain seq x y z
N MET A 1 2.41 31.86 -57.39
CA MET A 1 1.66 30.59 -57.34
C MET A 1 2.34 29.75 -56.27
N ALA A 2 2.09 30.04 -54.99
CA ALA A 2 0.91 29.65 -54.21
C ALA A 2 0.90 28.14 -53.94
N SER A 3 1.73 27.73 -52.99
CA SER A 3 1.70 26.40 -52.37
C SER A 3 1.16 26.59 -50.96
N ASP A 4 -0.14 26.32 -50.81
CA ASP A 4 -0.84 26.24 -49.53
C ASP A 4 -0.30 25.04 -48.74
N GLU A 5 0.63 25.27 -47.81
CA GLU A 5 0.88 24.36 -46.70
C GLU A 5 -0.20 24.59 -45.63
N SER A 6 -1.32 23.91 -45.83
CA SER A 6 -2.43 23.85 -44.88
C SER A 6 -1.96 23.23 -43.57
N ASN A 7 -1.65 24.11 -42.63
CA ASN A 7 -1.61 23.91 -41.19
C ASN A 7 -2.88 23.19 -40.70
N THR A 8 -2.85 21.85 -40.67
CA THR A 8 -3.86 21.02 -39.99
C THR A 8 -3.36 20.63 -38.61
N THR A 9 -3.15 21.62 -37.76
CA THR A 9 -3.12 21.42 -36.31
C THR A 9 -4.54 21.09 -35.87
N SER A 10 -4.89 19.80 -35.80
CA SER A 10 -6.14 19.35 -35.18
C SER A 10 -5.99 19.41 -33.64
N PRO A 11 -6.64 20.35 -32.93
CA PRO A 11 -6.60 20.45 -31.49
C PRO A 11 -7.89 19.86 -30.91
N THR A 12 -8.16 18.58 -31.16
CA THR A 12 -9.44 17.94 -30.77
C THR A 12 -9.27 16.52 -30.22
N GLY A 13 -8.12 16.21 -29.61
CA GLY A 13 -7.91 14.93 -28.91
C GLY A 13 -7.39 15.06 -27.47
N ALA A 14 -7.34 16.28 -26.95
CA ALA A 14 -6.65 16.62 -25.71
C ALA A 14 -7.51 16.48 -24.44
N VAL A 15 -8.37 15.46 -24.30
CA VAL A 15 -9.06 15.21 -23.00
C VAL A 15 -9.46 13.75 -22.79
N ALA A 16 -8.70 12.77 -23.29
CA ALA A 16 -8.68 11.49 -22.58
C ALA A 16 -7.69 11.68 -21.43
N GLU A 17 -8.16 12.25 -20.31
CA GLU A 17 -7.42 12.32 -19.06
C GLU A 17 -7.00 10.87 -18.74
N ARG A 18 -5.76 10.52 -19.11
CA ARG A 18 -5.26 9.15 -18.97
C ARG A 18 -5.14 8.92 -17.47
N VAL A 19 -6.15 8.28 -16.89
CA VAL A 19 -6.18 7.90 -15.48
C VAL A 19 -4.85 7.25 -15.16
N SER A 20 -4.09 7.87 -14.26
CA SER A 20 -2.77 7.33 -13.91
C SER A 20 -2.95 5.93 -13.30
N PRO A 21 -2.06 4.97 -13.58
CA PRO A 21 -2.15 3.62 -13.00
C PRO A 21 -2.24 3.66 -11.47
N ARG A 22 -1.56 4.64 -10.85
CA ARG A 22 -1.62 4.89 -9.41
C ARG A 22 -3.00 5.28 -8.93
N ALA A 23 -3.67 6.19 -9.62
CA ALA A 23 -5.03 6.59 -9.27
C ALA A 23 -6.00 5.40 -9.41
N ALA A 24 -5.90 4.66 -10.51
CA ALA A 24 -6.67 3.43 -10.70
C ALA A 24 -6.40 2.39 -9.60
N GLY A 25 -5.14 2.23 -9.18
CA GLY A 25 -4.75 1.37 -8.07
C GLY A 25 -5.36 1.78 -6.73
N TRP A 26 -5.31 3.07 -6.38
CA TRP A 26 -5.97 3.62 -5.18
C TRP A 26 -7.47 3.39 -5.17
N ILE A 27 -8.13 3.63 -6.32
CA ILE A 27 -9.56 3.39 -6.47
C ILE A 27 -9.86 1.89 -6.30
N ALA A 28 -9.11 1.01 -6.98
CA ALA A 28 -9.30 -0.43 -6.89
C ALA A 28 -9.12 -0.98 -5.47
N VAL A 29 -8.10 -0.51 -4.74
CA VAL A 29 -7.89 -0.88 -3.33
C VAL A 29 -9.02 -0.34 -2.46
N GLY A 30 -9.44 0.91 -2.65
CA GLY A 30 -10.56 1.50 -1.91
C GLY A 30 -11.85 0.70 -2.10
N VAL A 31 -12.17 0.35 -3.36
CA VAL A 31 -13.32 -0.49 -3.70
C VAL A 31 -13.19 -1.88 -3.09
N ALA A 32 -12.02 -2.51 -3.17
CA ALA A 32 -11.79 -3.83 -2.56
C ALA A 32 -12.04 -3.82 -1.05
N VAL A 33 -11.61 -2.76 -0.34
CA VAL A 33 -11.85 -2.60 1.10
C VAL A 33 -13.35 -2.45 1.39
N VAL A 34 -14.07 -1.62 0.66
CA VAL A 34 -15.53 -1.45 0.84
C VAL A 34 -16.26 -2.77 0.61
N ILE A 35 -15.90 -3.50 -0.45
CA ILE A 35 -16.46 -4.83 -0.75
C ILE A 35 -16.12 -5.83 0.36
N ALA A 36 -14.88 -5.83 0.87
CA ALA A 36 -14.48 -6.74 1.94
C ALA A 36 -15.26 -6.48 3.25
N VAL A 37 -15.47 -5.21 3.60
CA VAL A 37 -16.30 -4.84 4.77
C VAL A 37 -17.75 -5.29 4.56
N GLY A 38 -18.34 -5.01 3.39
CA GLY A 38 -19.69 -5.46 3.05
C GLY A 38 -19.83 -6.99 3.06
N GLY A 39 -18.85 -7.70 2.50
CA GLY A 39 -18.78 -9.16 2.52
C GLY A 39 -18.65 -9.73 3.93
N GLY A 40 -17.87 -9.09 4.80
CA GLY A 40 -17.78 -9.46 6.22
C GLY A 40 -19.09 -9.26 6.98
N VAL A 41 -19.83 -8.19 6.70
CA VAL A 41 -21.17 -7.96 7.28
C VAL A 41 -22.15 -9.03 6.79
N LEU A 42 -22.15 -9.36 5.50
CA LEU A 42 -22.97 -10.43 4.93
C LEU A 42 -22.63 -11.79 5.54
N LEU A 43 -21.34 -12.07 5.75
CA LEU A 43 -20.87 -13.32 6.36
C LEU A 43 -21.41 -13.53 7.78
N ALA A 44 -21.60 -12.43 8.53
CA ALA A 44 -22.17 -12.47 9.87
C ALA A 44 -23.67 -12.83 9.90
N HIS A 45 -24.37 -12.81 8.76
CA HIS A 45 -25.79 -13.14 8.66
C HIS A 45 -25.98 -14.56 8.09
N PRO A 46 -26.56 -15.51 8.84
CA PRO A 46 -26.65 -16.93 8.43
C PRO A 46 -27.17 -17.19 7.01
N PRO A 47 -28.28 -16.55 6.54
CA PRO A 47 -28.81 -16.85 5.21
C PRO A 47 -27.93 -16.31 4.06
N TRP A 48 -27.05 -15.35 4.34
CA TRP A 48 -26.20 -14.70 3.33
C TRP A 48 -24.71 -15.08 3.44
N SER A 49 -24.39 -16.02 4.33
CA SER A 49 -23.01 -16.40 4.65
C SER A 49 -22.22 -16.87 3.42
N ILE A 50 -22.82 -17.71 2.56
CA ILE A 50 -22.20 -18.20 1.32
C ILE A 50 -21.92 -17.03 0.36
N THR A 51 -22.88 -16.14 0.17
CA THR A 51 -22.71 -14.94 -0.68
C THR A 51 -21.62 -14.04 -0.13
N GLY A 52 -21.58 -13.82 1.19
CA GLY A 52 -20.54 -13.05 1.86
C GLY A 52 -19.14 -13.63 1.63
N ALA A 53 -19.00 -14.96 1.71
CA ALA A 53 -17.73 -15.64 1.43
C ALA A 53 -17.27 -15.43 -0.03
N VAL A 54 -18.17 -15.56 -1.01
CA VAL A 54 -17.84 -15.33 -2.43
C VAL A 54 -17.41 -13.88 -2.67
N VAL A 55 -18.11 -12.93 -2.06
CA VAL A 55 -17.77 -11.50 -2.15
C VAL A 55 -16.38 -11.22 -1.55
N LEU A 56 -16.06 -11.85 -0.42
CA LEU A 56 -14.73 -11.75 0.20
C LEU A 56 -13.62 -12.32 -0.69
N VAL A 57 -13.86 -13.41 -1.41
CA VAL A 57 -12.91 -13.96 -2.39
C VAL A 57 -12.69 -12.98 -3.55
N GLY A 58 -13.76 -12.35 -4.06
CA GLY A 58 -13.62 -11.32 -5.08
C GLY A 58 -12.78 -10.13 -4.61
N ALA A 59 -13.04 -9.65 -3.39
CA ALA A 59 -12.26 -8.58 -2.77
C ALA A 59 -10.79 -8.97 -2.55
N SER A 60 -10.52 -10.22 -2.16
CA SER A 60 -9.16 -10.69 -1.91
C SER A 60 -8.31 -10.82 -3.19
N ILE A 61 -8.95 -11.00 -4.34
CA ILE A 61 -8.29 -10.97 -5.66
C ILE A 61 -8.14 -9.53 -6.17
N LEU A 62 -9.15 -8.68 -5.96
CA LEU A 62 -9.11 -7.29 -6.42
C LEU A 62 -8.03 -6.47 -5.71
N LEU A 63 -7.82 -6.72 -4.41
CA LEU A 63 -6.86 -6.01 -3.58
C LEU A 63 -5.41 -6.12 -4.11
N PRO A 64 -4.83 -7.32 -4.39
CA PRO A 64 -3.50 -7.43 -4.97
C PRO A 64 -3.42 -6.85 -6.39
N VAL A 65 -4.47 -6.93 -7.21
CA VAL A 65 -4.50 -6.28 -8.53
C VAL A 65 -4.38 -4.76 -8.38
N GLY A 66 -5.17 -4.16 -7.48
CA GLY A 66 -5.08 -2.73 -7.16
C GLY A 66 -3.70 -2.34 -6.61
N ALA A 67 -3.13 -3.17 -5.73
CA ALA A 67 -1.78 -2.95 -5.20
C ALA A 67 -0.70 -2.99 -6.30
N VAL A 68 -0.82 -3.90 -7.26
CA VAL A 68 0.08 -3.96 -8.43
C VAL A 68 -0.05 -2.69 -9.29
N TRP A 69 -1.27 -2.21 -9.53
CA TRP A 69 -1.48 -0.96 -10.28
C TRP A 69 -0.92 0.26 -9.57
N MET A 70 -0.92 0.30 -8.23
CA MET A 70 -0.26 1.36 -7.46
C MET A 70 1.25 1.41 -7.68
N LEU A 71 1.88 0.25 -7.91
CA LEU A 71 3.31 0.15 -8.13
C LEU A 71 3.72 0.56 -9.55
N ARG A 72 2.80 0.39 -10.51
CA ARG A 72 3.02 0.69 -11.93
C ARG A 72 3.17 2.20 -12.17
N ARG A 73 4.18 2.60 -12.92
CA ARG A 73 4.46 4.01 -13.27
C ARG A 73 3.68 4.44 -14.50
N SER A 74 3.56 3.55 -15.49
CA SER A 74 2.80 3.79 -16.73
C SER A 74 2.04 2.54 -17.18
N TRP A 75 0.95 2.73 -17.93
CA TRP A 75 0.21 1.62 -18.55
C TRP A 75 0.99 0.89 -19.66
N SER A 76 2.09 1.47 -20.12
CA SER A 76 3.00 0.87 -21.10
C SER A 76 4.16 0.09 -20.47
N GLU A 77 4.31 0.14 -19.15
CA GLU A 77 5.42 -0.52 -18.46
C GLU A 77 5.31 -2.06 -18.63
N PRO A 78 6.38 -2.74 -19.10
CA PRO A 78 6.39 -4.19 -19.29
C PRO A 78 6.30 -4.93 -17.95
N TRP A 79 5.81 -6.18 -18.00
CA TRP A 79 5.70 -7.03 -16.82
C TRP A 79 6.96 -7.89 -16.65
N PRO A 80 7.58 -7.96 -15.46
CA PRO A 80 7.20 -7.30 -14.20
C PRO A 80 7.65 -5.82 -14.13
N PRO A 81 6.90 -4.96 -13.40
CA PRO A 81 7.24 -3.54 -13.26
C PRO A 81 8.59 -3.36 -12.55
N ASP A 82 9.32 -2.29 -12.89
CA ASP A 82 10.59 -1.99 -12.23
C ASP A 82 10.34 -1.39 -10.83
N LEU A 83 10.41 -2.30 -9.86
CA LEU A 83 10.19 -2.00 -8.45
C LEU A 83 11.41 -1.39 -7.76
N THR A 84 12.54 -1.21 -8.44
CA THR A 84 13.75 -0.66 -7.80
C THR A 84 13.49 0.77 -7.32
N PRO A 85 13.40 1.00 -5.99
CA PRO A 85 13.17 2.33 -5.47
C PRO A 85 14.51 3.06 -5.42
N SER A 86 14.54 4.32 -5.86
CA SER A 86 15.73 5.17 -5.68
C SER A 86 16.15 5.20 -4.21
N VAL A 87 17.46 5.16 -3.93
CA VAL A 87 18.02 5.14 -2.56
C VAL A 87 17.47 6.28 -1.69
N GLN A 88 17.36 7.50 -2.24
CA GLN A 88 16.79 8.65 -1.52
C GLN A 88 15.33 8.42 -1.08
N LYS A 89 14.52 7.84 -1.97
CA LYS A 89 13.12 7.48 -1.66
C LYS A 89 13.05 6.38 -0.61
N GLN A 90 13.92 5.37 -0.67
CA GLN A 90 14.01 4.32 0.36
C GLN A 90 14.33 4.93 1.73
N LEU A 91 15.33 5.81 1.80
CA LEU A 91 15.70 6.48 3.05
C LEU A 91 14.57 7.33 3.62
N ARG A 92 13.80 8.02 2.78
CA ARG A 92 12.64 8.80 3.22
C ARG A 92 11.55 7.90 3.81
N TRP A 93 11.22 6.79 3.14
CA TRP A 93 10.24 5.83 3.64
C TRP A 93 10.71 5.11 4.91
N LEU A 94 12.00 4.78 5.03
CA LEU A 94 12.56 4.22 6.27
C LEU A 94 12.43 5.19 7.45
N ARG A 95 12.65 6.49 7.24
CA ARG A 95 12.46 7.51 8.29
C ARG A 95 10.99 7.62 8.71
N VAL A 96 10.09 7.74 7.74
CA VAL A 96 8.65 7.83 8.00
C VAL A 96 8.15 6.55 8.68
N GLY A 97 8.55 5.38 8.18
CA GLY A 97 8.19 4.08 8.75
C GLY A 97 8.68 3.92 10.19
N ARG A 98 9.86 4.45 10.52
CA ARG A 98 10.38 4.44 11.90
C ARG A 98 9.57 5.34 12.82
N ILE A 99 9.21 6.56 12.39
CA ILE A 99 8.37 7.47 13.17
C ILE A 99 6.99 6.86 13.37
N ALA A 100 6.36 6.38 12.29
CA ALA A 100 5.06 5.73 12.33
C ALA A 100 5.06 4.51 13.25
N SER A 101 6.09 3.66 13.18
CA SER A 101 6.21 2.48 14.05
C SER A 101 6.38 2.88 15.53
N ALA A 102 7.14 3.95 15.82
CA ALA A 102 7.29 4.46 17.18
C ALA A 102 5.96 4.98 17.75
N VAL A 103 5.21 5.77 16.96
CA VAL A 103 3.87 6.26 17.36
C VAL A 103 2.90 5.09 17.54
N MET A 104 2.91 4.13 16.63
CA MET A 104 2.05 2.95 16.72
C MET A 104 2.37 2.12 17.96
N LEU A 105 3.65 1.97 18.34
CA LEU A 105 4.05 1.25 19.54
C LEU A 105 3.47 1.89 20.81
N VAL A 106 3.45 3.22 20.89
CA VAL A 106 2.79 3.94 22.00
C VAL A 106 1.30 3.61 22.05
N GLY A 107 0.63 3.61 20.89
CA GLY A 107 -0.79 3.22 20.79
C GLY A 107 -1.04 1.77 21.22
N VAL A 108 -0.16 0.84 20.85
CA VAL A 108 -0.25 -0.57 21.27
C VAL A 108 -0.08 -0.72 22.77
N ILE A 109 0.86 0.01 23.39
CA ILE A 109 1.05 0.00 24.85
C ILE A 109 -0.22 0.52 25.55
N ALA A 110 -0.78 1.64 25.07
CA ALA A 110 -2.02 2.19 25.61
C ALA A 110 -3.19 1.20 25.49
N LEU A 111 -3.32 0.54 24.33
CA LEU A 111 -4.33 -0.49 24.10
C LEU A 111 -4.14 -1.69 25.03
N ALA A 112 -2.90 -2.13 25.26
CA ALA A 112 -2.60 -3.23 26.17
C ALA A 112 -2.98 -2.89 27.62
N ILE A 113 -2.63 -1.68 28.09
CA ILE A 113 -3.02 -1.20 29.42
C ILE A 113 -4.55 -1.17 29.55
N TYR A 114 -5.25 -0.65 28.54
CA TYR A 114 -6.70 -0.61 28.51
C TYR A 114 -7.33 -2.01 28.55
N ALA A 115 -6.80 -2.95 27.76
CA ALA A 115 -7.28 -4.33 27.70
C ALA A 115 -7.11 -5.05 29.04
N VAL A 116 -5.98 -4.86 29.73
CA VAL A 116 -5.74 -5.38 31.08
C VAL A 116 -6.74 -4.79 32.08
N ALA A 117 -6.96 -3.48 32.05
CA ALA A 117 -7.91 -2.79 32.93
C ALA A 117 -9.36 -3.29 32.76
N ARG A 118 -9.74 -3.69 31.54
CA ARG A 118 -11.07 -4.26 31.22
C ARG A 118 -11.14 -5.79 31.35
N GLN A 119 -10.05 -6.46 31.72
CA GLN A 119 -9.90 -7.93 31.67
C GLN A 119 -10.31 -8.55 30.32
N ASN A 120 -10.08 -7.84 29.22
CA ASN A 120 -10.39 -8.32 27.89
C ASN A 120 -9.18 -8.99 27.26
N TRP A 121 -9.03 -10.29 27.50
CA TRP A 121 -7.91 -11.10 27.02
C TRP A 121 -7.80 -11.15 25.49
N TRP A 122 -8.94 -11.06 24.77
CA TRP A 122 -8.93 -11.03 23.31
C TRP A 122 -8.27 -9.76 22.77
N GLN A 123 -8.61 -8.59 23.33
CA GLN A 123 -7.96 -7.33 22.96
C GLN A 123 -6.47 -7.34 23.33
N LEU A 124 -6.12 -7.96 24.45
CA LEU A 124 -4.72 -8.09 24.86
C LEU A 124 -3.92 -8.94 23.87
N ALA A 125 -4.49 -10.05 23.39
CA ALA A 125 -3.87 -10.89 22.36
C ALA A 125 -3.62 -10.09 21.06
N TRP A 126 -4.60 -9.31 20.61
CA TRP A 126 -4.44 -8.43 19.45
C TRP A 126 -3.38 -7.35 19.65
N ALA A 127 -3.34 -6.72 20.83
CA ALA A 127 -2.30 -5.77 21.17
C ALA A 127 -0.91 -6.43 21.11
N GLY A 128 -0.78 -7.68 21.60
CA GLY A 128 0.45 -8.47 21.49
C GLY A 128 0.89 -8.71 20.04
N VAL A 129 -0.04 -9.13 19.16
CA VAL A 129 0.24 -9.34 17.73
C VAL A 129 0.68 -8.04 17.06
N LEU A 130 -0.06 -6.95 17.27
CA LEU A 130 0.28 -5.63 16.72
C LEU A 130 1.63 -5.12 17.22
N GLY A 131 1.94 -5.34 18.50
CA GLY A 131 3.23 -5.00 19.09
C GLY A 131 4.38 -5.79 18.46
N ALA A 132 4.20 -7.10 18.26
CA ALA A 132 5.19 -7.96 17.61
C ALA A 132 5.43 -7.56 16.14
N MET A 133 4.37 -7.18 15.41
CA MET A 133 4.50 -6.66 14.04
C MET A 133 5.25 -5.32 14.01
N GLY A 134 4.94 -4.41 14.93
CA GLY A 134 5.63 -3.11 15.05
C GLY A 134 7.12 -3.26 15.36
N LEU A 135 7.47 -4.16 16.29
CA LEU A 135 8.86 -4.47 16.64
C LEU A 135 9.62 -5.12 15.47
N SER A 136 8.98 -6.06 14.78
CA SER A 136 9.56 -6.68 13.57
C SER A 136 9.82 -5.66 12.47
N ASN A 137 8.93 -4.69 12.27
CA ASN A 137 9.14 -3.64 11.29
C ASN A 137 10.33 -2.73 11.68
N LEU A 138 10.48 -2.40 12.96
CA LEU A 138 11.61 -1.63 13.46
C LEU A 138 12.95 -2.37 13.29
N SER A 139 12.97 -3.68 13.54
CA SER A 139 14.19 -4.49 13.39
C SER A 139 14.62 -4.59 11.92
N VAL A 140 13.68 -4.86 11.01
CA VAL A 140 13.93 -4.90 9.56
C VAL A 140 14.40 -3.53 9.06
N ASN A 141 13.73 -2.44 9.44
CA ASN A 141 14.13 -1.09 9.04
C ASN A 141 15.55 -0.74 9.52
N ARG A 142 15.95 -1.18 10.72
CA ARG A 142 17.30 -0.98 11.25
C ARG A 142 18.33 -1.76 10.44
N ALA A 143 18.03 -3.00 10.06
CA ALA A 143 18.92 -3.84 9.25
C ALA A 143 19.10 -3.26 7.84
N THR A 144 18.01 -2.84 7.18
CA THR A 144 18.06 -2.23 5.85
C THR A 144 18.85 -0.92 5.85
N LEU A 145 18.68 -0.08 6.88
CA LEU A 145 19.44 1.17 6.99
C LEU A 145 20.95 0.91 7.08
N ARG A 146 21.38 -0.09 7.85
CA ARG A 146 22.80 -0.46 7.95
C ARG A 146 23.37 -0.87 6.59
N ARG A 147 22.66 -1.75 5.88
CA ARG A 147 23.06 -2.20 4.54
C ARG A 147 23.21 -1.05 3.55
N LEU A 148 22.28 -0.08 3.57
CA LEU A 148 22.35 1.09 2.69
C LEU A 148 23.50 2.05 3.03
N LEU A 149 23.88 2.15 4.31
CA LEU A 149 25.02 2.95 4.74
C LEU A 149 26.34 2.27 4.36
N GLU A 150 26.44 0.95 4.55
CA GLU A 150 27.58 0.14 4.14
C GLU A 150 27.80 0.20 2.63
N SER A 151 26.74 0.06 1.82
CA SER A 151 26.85 0.16 0.36
C SER A 151 27.31 1.54 -0.11
N ARG A 152 26.93 2.61 0.60
CA ARG A 152 27.33 3.98 0.25
C ARG A 152 28.78 4.27 0.63
N ALA A 153 29.22 3.78 1.78
CA ALA A 153 30.62 3.90 2.19
C ALA A 153 31.57 3.16 1.23
N ALA A 154 31.13 2.04 0.66
CA ALA A 154 31.90 1.30 -0.35
C ALA A 154 32.05 2.07 -1.67
N THR A 155 31.00 2.78 -2.12
CA THR A 155 31.04 3.54 -3.38
C THR A 155 31.80 4.87 -3.29
N ASP A 156 31.89 5.47 -2.09
CA ASP A 156 32.56 6.76 -1.89
C ASP A 156 34.09 6.61 -1.67
N GLY A 157 34.59 5.37 -1.56
CA GLY A 157 36.01 5.04 -1.32
C GLY A 157 36.82 4.66 -2.57
N GLU A 158 36.18 4.59 -3.74
CA GLU A 158 36.81 4.41 -5.06
C GLU A 158 36.94 5.77 -5.78
#